data_AF-A0A0F9H8S5-F1
#
_entry.id   AF-A0A0F9H8S5-F1
#
_cell.length_a   1.000
_cell.length_b   1.000
_cell.length_c   1.000
_cell.angle_alpha   90.00
_cell.angle_beta   90.00
_cell.angle_gamma   90.00
#
_symmetry.space_group_name_H-M   'P 1'
#
loop_
_entity.id
_entity.type
_entity.pdbx_description
1 polymer ?
#
loop_
_entity_poly.entity_id
_entity_poly.type
_entity_poly.pdbx_seq_one_letter_code
_entity_poly.pdbx_strand_id
1 'polypeptide(L)'
;MINGSDIYEAERRMLSSSFLLRMRANDSRWLIRSAILYLPTQSWRISENTKILIFRNLRKFLKKKVRDIYGNPIIIFILVNIIIPIIIRLVIDWWLNRENNSEKEIGWIK
;
A
#
# COMPACT_ATOMS: atom_id res chain seq x y z
N MET A 1 -11.25 -4.98 11.77
CA MET A 1 -11.11 -3.66 11.10
C MET A 1 -9.64 -3.27 11.14
N ILE A 2 -9.11 -2.63 10.11
CA ILE A 2 -7.76 -2.03 10.17
C ILE A 2 -7.87 -0.77 11.03
N ASN A 3 -7.08 -0.66 12.10
CA ASN A 3 -7.13 0.50 12.98
C ASN A 3 -6.48 1.73 12.32
N GLY A 4 -6.90 2.93 12.72
CA GLY A 4 -6.31 4.18 12.21
C GLY A 4 -4.80 4.31 12.52
N SER A 5 -4.35 3.69 13.62
CA SER A 5 -2.94 3.55 14.00
C SER A 5 -2.14 2.76 12.97
N ASP A 6 -2.67 1.63 12.49
CA ASP A 6 -1.99 0.73 11.57
C ASP A 6 -1.77 1.39 10.21
N ILE A 7 -2.73 2.22 9.79
CA ILE A 7 -2.63 3.00 8.54
C ILE A 7 -1.51 4.03 8.65
N TYR A 8 -1.44 4.75 9.78
CA TYR A 8 -0.41 5.77 9.99
C TYR A 8 1.00 5.14 10.08
N GLU A 9 1.14 4.03 10.79
CA GLU A 9 2.40 3.32 10.89
C GLU A 9 2.85 2.78 9.52
N ALA A 10 1.94 2.19 8.76
CA ALA A 10 2.21 1.72 7.41
C ALA A 10 2.62 2.86 6.46
N GLU A 11 1.90 4.00 6.49
CA GLU A 11 2.27 5.20 5.74
C GLU A 11 3.68 5.67 6.09
N ARG A 12 4.00 5.78 7.38
CA ARG A 12 5.31 6.24 7.86
C ARG A 12 6.41 5.29 7.44
N ARG A 13 6.21 3.98 7.62
CA ARG A 13 7.15 2.94 7.22
C ARG A 13 7.44 3.02 5.72
N MET A 14 6.40 3.05 4.88
CA MET A 14 6.57 3.06 3.42
C MET A 14 7.23 4.34 2.91
N LEU A 15 6.87 5.51 3.45
CA LEU A 15 7.55 6.77 3.11
C LEU A 15 9.03 6.76 3.51
N SER A 16 9.36 6.17 4.67
CA SER A 16 10.75 6.04 5.10
C SER A 16 11.56 5.11 4.19
N SER A 17 10.91 4.11 3.58
CA SER A 17 11.55 3.12 2.70
C SER A 17 11.84 3.60 1.29
N SER A 18 11.32 4.76 0.84
CA SER A 18 11.54 5.23 -0.54
C SER A 18 11.65 6.75 -0.66
N PHE A 19 12.77 7.21 -1.24
CA PHE A 19 12.98 8.62 -1.56
C PHE A 19 11.96 9.16 -2.57
N LEU A 20 11.57 8.37 -3.57
CA LEU A 20 10.60 8.77 -4.60
C LEU A 20 9.21 9.04 -3.99
N LEU A 21 8.82 8.27 -2.97
CA LEU A 21 7.56 8.51 -2.27
C LEU A 21 7.62 9.80 -1.43
N ARG A 22 8.79 10.13 -0.87
CA ARG A 22 8.99 11.39 -0.11
C ARG A 22 8.90 12.63 -1.00
N MET A 23 9.39 12.57 -2.23
CA MET A 23 9.28 13.69 -3.18
C MET A 23 7.83 14.10 -3.45
N ARG A 24 6.88 13.16 -3.33
CA ARG A 24 5.43 13.42 -3.44
C ARG A 24 4.68 12.86 -2.24
N ALA A 25 5.09 13.28 -1.04
CA ALA A 25 4.61 12.70 0.20
C ALA A 25 3.07 12.71 0.33
N ASN A 26 2.40 13.80 -0.06
CA ASN A 26 0.93 13.90 0.07
C ASN A 26 0.20 12.92 -0.87
N ASP A 27 0.58 12.90 -2.15
CA ASP A 27 0.00 11.97 -3.13
C ASP A 27 0.30 10.51 -2.74
N SER A 28 1.52 10.26 -2.25
CA SER A 28 1.96 8.94 -1.82
C SER A 28 1.19 8.46 -0.61
N ARG A 29 0.98 9.30 0.42
CA ARG A 29 0.14 8.96 1.58
C ARG A 29 -1.27 8.58 1.16
N TRP A 30 -1.88 9.39 0.30
CA TRP A 30 -3.23 9.13 -0.18
C TRP A 30 -3.33 7.81 -0.97
N LEU A 31 -2.33 7.51 -1.82
CA LEU A 31 -2.26 6.25 -2.56
C LEU A 31 -2.01 5.05 -1.64
N ILE A 32 -1.09 5.17 -0.68
CA ILE A 32 -0.80 4.14 0.33
C ILE A 32 -2.06 3.83 1.13
N ARG A 33 -2.73 4.86 1.66
CA ARG A 33 -3.98 4.71 2.41
C ARG A 33 -5.07 4.03 1.58
N SER A 34 -5.23 4.46 0.33
CA SER A 34 -6.16 3.83 -0.60
C SER A 34 -5.83 2.36 -0.85
N ALA A 35 -4.54 2.02 -0.95
CA ALA A 35 -4.09 0.65 -1.15
C ALA A 35 -4.32 -0.23 0.08
N ILE A 36 -4.02 0.27 1.28
CA ILE A 36 -4.23 -0.45 2.55
C ILE A 36 -5.72 -0.73 2.77
N LEU A 37 -6.59 0.25 2.51
CA LEU A 37 -8.04 0.11 2.64
C LEU A 37 -8.64 -0.83 1.60
N TYR A 38 -7.98 -1.00 0.45
CA TYR A 38 -8.41 -1.93 -0.59
C TYR A 38 -8.08 -3.39 -0.25
N LEU A 39 -7.00 -3.62 0.50
CA LEU A 39 -6.53 -4.97 0.79
C LEU A 39 -7.43 -5.67 1.83
N PRO A 40 -7.65 -7.00 1.67
CA PRO A 40 -8.41 -7.74 2.65
C PRO A 40 -7.68 -7.76 4.00
N THR A 41 -8.44 -7.83 5.08
CA THR A 41 -7.88 -7.85 6.45
C THR A 41 -7.10 -9.13 6.75
N GLN A 42 -7.45 -10.25 6.11
CA GLN A 42 -6.79 -11.54 6.30
C GLN A 42 -5.88 -11.82 5.10
N SER A 43 -4.58 -11.96 5.34
CA SER A 43 -3.57 -12.22 4.29
C SER A 43 -3.06 -13.66 4.25
N TRP A 44 -3.21 -14.41 5.34
CA TRP A 44 -2.46 -15.64 5.62
C TRP A 44 -3.04 -16.94 5.02
N ARG A 45 -4.26 -16.93 4.46
CA ARG A 45 -4.92 -18.13 3.89
C ARG A 45 -5.28 -18.02 2.42
N ILE A 46 -4.65 -17.09 1.72
CA ILE A 46 -5.01 -16.75 0.34
C ILE A 46 -4.12 -17.51 -0.64
N SER A 47 -4.74 -18.20 -1.61
CA SER A 47 -4.03 -18.92 -2.68
C SER A 47 -3.20 -17.98 -3.55
N GLU A 48 -2.14 -18.48 -4.18
CA GLU A 48 -1.25 -17.67 -5.03
C GLU A 48 -2.01 -17.03 -6.20
N ASN A 49 -2.95 -17.77 -6.82
CA ASN A 49 -3.82 -17.24 -7.88
C ASN A 49 -4.67 -16.06 -7.39
N THR A 50 -5.15 -16.14 -6.15
CA THR A 50 -5.93 -15.05 -5.53
C THR A 50 -5.04 -13.85 -5.22
N LYS A 51 -3.77 -14.04 -4.79
CA LYS A 51 -2.81 -12.94 -4.61
C LYS A 51 -2.57 -12.19 -5.92
N ILE A 52 -2.31 -12.91 -7.01
CA ILE A 52 -2.12 -12.32 -8.35
C ILE A 52 -3.35 -11.50 -8.74
N LEU A 53 -4.56 -12.02 -8.49
CA LEU A 53 -5.80 -11.32 -8.78
C LEU A 53 -5.95 -10.05 -7.93
N ILE A 54 -5.67 -10.11 -6.63
CA ILE A 54 -5.69 -8.95 -5.73
C ILE A 54 -4.71 -7.89 -6.22
N PHE A 55 -3.48 -8.27 -6.59
CA PHE A 55 -2.45 -7.33 -7.04
C PHE A 55 -2.84 -6.65 -8.35
N ARG A 56 -3.37 -7.43 -9.30
CA ARG A 56 -3.87 -6.90 -10.56
C ARG A 56 -5.03 -5.92 -10.34
N ASN A 57 -5.95 -6.26 -9.45
CA ASN A 57 -7.11 -5.42 -9.17
C ASN A 57 -6.72 -4.16 -8.37
N LEU A 58 -5.82 -4.28 -7.41
CA LEU A 58 -5.26 -3.14 -6.67
C LEU A 58 -4.57 -2.15 -7.63
N ARG A 59 -3.77 -2.66 -8.57
CA ARG A 59 -3.12 -1.82 -9.58
C ARG A 59 -4.15 -1.08 -10.44
N LYS A 60 -5.19 -1.78 -10.91
CA LYS A 60 -6.27 -1.15 -11.69
C LYS A 60 -7.00 -0.09 -10.89
N PHE A 61 -7.32 -0.37 -9.62
CA PHE A 61 -7.97 0.53 -8.70
C PHE A 61 -7.17 1.83 -8.49
N LEU A 62 -5.88 1.73 -8.15
CA LEU A 62 -5.02 2.90 -7.95
C LEU A 62 -4.86 3.72 -9.24
N LYS A 63 -4.70 3.05 -10.40
CA LYS A 63 -4.63 3.74 -11.70
C LYS A 63 -5.88 4.54 -12.00
N LYS A 64 -7.06 3.95 -11.75
CA LYS A 64 -8.34 4.64 -11.94
C LYS A 64 -8.43 5.86 -11.03
N LYS A 65 -8.16 5.67 -9.73
CA LYS A 65 -8.14 6.74 -8.73
C LYS A 65 -7.24 7.92 -9.12
N VAL A 66 -6.04 7.67 -9.64
CA VAL A 66 -5.15 8.75 -10.13
C VAL A 66 -5.78 9.49 -11.31
N ARG A 67 -6.34 8.76 -12.29
CA ARG A 67 -6.97 9.39 -13.46
C ARG A 67 -8.21 10.20 -13.11
N ASP A 68 -8.95 9.79 -12.08
CA ASP A 68 -10.16 10.49 -11.63
C ASP A 68 -9.83 11.81 -10.91
N ILE A 69 -8.66 11.92 -10.27
CA ILE A 69 -8.25 13.13 -9.52
C ILE A 69 -7.43 14.10 -10.36
N TYR A 70 -6.50 13.60 -11.17
CA TYR A 70 -5.57 14.45 -11.91
C TYR A 70 -6.00 14.53 -13.37
N GLY A 71 -6.16 15.76 -13.88
CA GLY A 71 -6.35 16.02 -15.32
C GLY A 71 -5.04 16.11 -16.11
N ASN A 72 -3.91 16.32 -15.44
CA ASN A 72 -2.63 16.53 -16.11
C ASN A 72 -1.97 15.19 -16.52
N PRO A 73 -1.74 14.95 -17.83
CA PRO A 73 -1.23 13.68 -18.33
C PRO A 73 0.19 13.34 -17.84
N ILE A 74 1.03 14.34 -17.59
CA ILE A 74 2.41 14.15 -17.09
C ILE A 74 2.36 13.65 -15.64
N ILE A 75 1.51 14.26 -14.80
CA ILE A 75 1.34 13.84 -13.41
C ILE A 75 0.76 12.42 -13.36
N ILE A 76 -0.25 12.13 -14.18
CA ILE A 76 -0.80 10.78 -14.31
C ILE A 76 0.32 9.79 -14.69
N PHE A 77 1.16 10.12 -15.68
CA PHE A 77 2.23 9.24 -16.12
C PHE A 77 3.22 8.93 -15.00
N ILE A 78 3.67 9.94 -14.26
CA ILE A 78 4.59 9.78 -13.11
C ILE A 78 3.94 8.91 -12.04
N LEU A 79 2.73 9.25 -11.62
CA LEU A 79 2.05 8.51 -10.55
C LEU A 79 1.78 7.06 -10.95
N VAL A 80 1.32 6.83 -12.18
CA VAL A 80 0.91 5.50 -12.66
C VAL A 80 2.10 4.57 -12.95
N ASN A 81 3.17 5.10 -13.53
CA ASN A 81 4.29 4.27 -14.00
C ASN A 81 5.46 4.24 -13.01
N ILE A 82 5.62 5.24 -12.14
CA ILE A 82 6.74 5.32 -11.20
C ILE A 82 6.25 5.03 -9.77
N ILE A 83 5.26 5.79 -9.30
CA ILE A 83 4.86 5.75 -7.87
C ILE A 83 4.02 4.50 -7.55
N ILE A 84 2.99 4.19 -8.34
CA ILE A 84 2.09 3.06 -8.09
C ILE A 84 2.84 1.73 -7.96
N PRO A 85 3.79 1.36 -8.85
CA PRO A 85 4.54 0.11 -8.70
C PRO A 85 5.31 0.01 -7.38
N ILE A 86 5.92 1.10 -6.93
CA ILE A 86 6.65 1.16 -5.65
C ILE A 86 5.68 0.96 -4.49
N ILE A 87 4.55 1.68 -4.50
CA ILE A 87 3.53 1.55 -3.46
C ILE A 87 2.99 0.12 -3.41
N ILE A 88 2.65 -0.47 -4.55
CA ILE A 88 2.12 -1.84 -4.61
C ILE A 88 3.13 -2.81 -3.98
N ARG A 89 4.42 -2.72 -4.34
CA ARG A 89 5.45 -3.58 -3.77
C ARG A 89 5.53 -3.44 -2.25
N LEU A 90 5.68 -2.22 -1.74
CA LEU A 90 5.82 -1.98 -0.30
C LEU A 90 4.56 -2.33 0.50
N VAL A 91 3.38 -2.03 -0.04
CA VAL A 91 2.09 -2.34 0.59
C VAL A 91 1.87 -3.85 0.64
N ILE A 92 2.19 -4.57 -0.43
CA ILE A 92 2.09 -6.03 -0.47
C ILE A 92 3.09 -6.66 0.49
N ASP A 93 4.35 -6.23 0.46
CA ASP A 93 5.39 -6.76 1.35
C ASP A 93 4.97 -6.57 2.81
N TRP A 94 4.44 -5.40 3.16
CA TRP A 94 3.88 -5.17 4.49
C TRP A 94 2.66 -6.04 4.80
N TRP A 95 1.73 -6.20 3.85
CA TRP A 95 0.50 -6.96 4.03
C TRP A 95 0.74 -8.46 4.21
N LEU A 96 1.67 -9.04 3.45
CA LEU A 96 2.08 -10.43 3.58
C LEU A 96 2.85 -10.66 4.89
N ASN A 97 3.67 -9.69 5.32
CA ASN A 97 4.49 -9.81 6.54
C ASN A 97 3.78 -9.32 7.83
N ARG A 98 2.46 -9.08 7.82
CA ARG A 98 1.74 -8.64 9.03
C ARG A 98 1.88 -9.60 10.21
N GLU A 99 2.00 -10.91 9.95
CA GLU A 99 2.13 -11.96 10.98
C GLU A 99 3.37 -11.76 11.88
N ASN A 100 4.51 -11.39 11.29
CA ASN A 100 5.78 -11.15 12.01
C ASN A 100 5.74 -9.93 12.94
N ASN A 101 4.82 -8.98 12.71
CA ASN A 101 4.67 -7.81 13.58
C ASN A 101 3.69 -8.08 14.73
N SER A 102 2.66 -8.91 14.53
CA SER A 102 1.73 -9.30 15.59
C SER A 102 2.37 -10.21 16.66
N GLU A 103 3.34 -11.06 16.30
CA GLU A 103 4.09 -11.85 17.29
C GLU A 103 5.05 -10.99 18.12
N LYS A 104 5.59 -9.91 17.54
CA LYS A 104 6.48 -8.98 18.26
C LYS A 104 5.74 -8.17 19.31
N GLU A 105 4.47 -7.83 19.14
CA GLU A 105 3.71 -7.10 20.17
C GLU A 105 3.31 -7.98 21.35
N ILE A 106 3.16 -9.29 21.16
CA ILE A 106 2.82 -10.24 22.24
C ILE A 106 4.08 -10.65 23.04
N GLY A 107 5.27 -10.55 22.43
CA GLY A 107 6.56 -10.92 23.05
C GLY A 107 7.11 -9.95 24.10
N TRP A 108 6.51 -8.77 24.30
CA TRP A 108 6.90 -7.83 25.37
C TRP A 108 6.10 -8.00 26.66
N ILE A 109 5.16 -8.94 26.71
CA ILE A 109 4.48 -9.36 27.94
C ILE A 109 5.02 -10.74 28.33
N LYS A 110 6.25 -10.77 28.81
CA LYS A 110 6.77 -11.88 29.63
C LYS A 110 7.82 -11.39 30.60
#